data_AF-A0AAD8AUX2-F1
#
_entry.id   AF-A0AAD8AUX2-F1
#
_cell.length_a   1.000
_cell.length_b   1.000
_cell.length_c   1.000
_cell.angle_alpha   90.00
_cell.angle_beta   90.00
_cell.angle_gamma   90.00
#
_symmetry.space_group_name_H-M   'P 1'
#
loop_
_entity.id
_entity.type
_entity.pdbx_description
1 polymer ?
#
loop_
_entity_poly.entity_id
_entity_poly.type
_entity_poly.pdbx_seq_one_letter_code
_entity_poly.pdbx_strand_id
1 'polypeptide(L)'
;MKVYTGTDLLTLSLGIRVSNIYDLMTLSLEIRVSNIYDPLTLSLEIRVSNIYDLLTLSLEIRVSNICDPLTLSLEIRVSNIYDLLTLSLEIRVSNIYDLLTLSLEIRVSNIYDPLTLSLEIRVSNIYYVANV
;
A
#
# COMPACT_ATOMS: atom_id res chain seq x y z
N MET A 1 15.79 1.49 14.38
CA MET A 1 15.43 0.25 13.68
C MET A 1 15.57 -0.89 14.67
N LYS A 2 14.46 -1.38 15.24
CA LYS A 2 14.46 -2.55 16.12
C LYS A 2 14.17 -3.78 15.28
N VAL A 3 15.08 -4.74 15.26
CA VAL A 3 14.86 -6.07 14.69
C VAL A 3 14.22 -6.90 15.78
N TYR A 4 12.97 -7.31 15.58
CA TYR A 4 12.27 -8.20 16.50
C TYR A 4 12.50 -9.64 16.04
N THR A 5 13.33 -10.36 16.79
CA THR A 5 13.51 -11.80 16.66
C THR A 5 12.45 -12.50 17.49
N GLY A 6 11.58 -13.27 16.85
CA GLY A 6 10.76 -14.34 17.44
C GLY A 6 10.01 -14.01 18.74
N THR A 7 8.75 -13.62 18.62
CA THR A 7 7.63 -13.91 19.54
C THR A 7 6.40 -13.18 19.00
N ASP A 8 5.51 -13.95 18.36
CA ASP A 8 4.13 -13.65 17.98
C ASP A 8 3.73 -12.18 17.89
N LEU A 9 4.16 -11.51 16.82
CA LEU A 9 3.56 -10.22 16.48
C LEU A 9 2.15 -10.49 15.94
N LEU A 10 1.16 -10.50 16.83
CA LEU A 10 -0.26 -10.61 16.48
C LEU A 10 -0.65 -9.59 15.40
N THR A 11 -0.03 -8.41 15.36
CA THR A 11 -0.37 -7.42 14.34
C THR A 11 0.80 -6.55 13.95
N LEU A 12 1.07 -6.45 12.64
CA LEU A 12 1.94 -5.44 12.06
C LEU A 12 1.10 -4.41 11.30
N SER A 13 1.17 -3.15 11.72
CA SER A 13 0.50 -2.04 11.04
C SER A 13 1.50 -0.94 10.71
N LEU A 14 1.54 -0.50 9.45
CA LEU A 14 2.31 0.66 9.01
C LEU A 14 1.39 1.65 8.31
N GLY A 15 1.44 2.90 8.76
CA GLY A 15 0.61 3.98 8.23
C GLY A 15 1.45 5.18 7.85
N ILE A 16 1.23 5.73 6.65
CA ILE A 16 1.75 7.03 6.25
C ILE A 16 0.56 7.98 6.10
N ARG A 17 0.63 9.14 6.74
CA ARG A 17 -0.38 10.19 6.60
C ARG A 17 0.25 11.49 6.13
N VAL A 18 -0.28 11.98 5.02
CA VAL A 18 0.03 13.28 4.45
C VAL A 18 -1.23 14.14 4.52
N SER A 19 -1.09 15.32 5.12
CA SER A 19 -2.19 16.26 5.30
C SER A 19 -2.40 17.09 4.03
N ASN A 20 -1.86 18.32 4.00
CA ASN A 20 -1.96 19.21 2.86
C ASN A 20 -0.58 19.37 2.22
N ILE A 21 -0.54 19.34 0.89
CA ILE A 21 0.63 19.69 0.07
C ILE A 21 0.22 20.81 -0.87
N TYR A 22 1.12 21.78 -1.03
CA TYR A 22 0.97 22.93 -1.93
C TYR A 22 2.25 23.07 -2.75
N ASP A 23 2.13 23.48 -4.01
CA ASP A 23 3.22 23.95 -4.86
C ASP A 23 4.43 22.98 -4.93
N LEU A 24 4.16 21.69 -5.09
CA LEU A 24 5.19 20.67 -5.12
C LEU A 24 5.30 20.09 -6.52
N MET A 25 6.51 19.95 -7.06
CA MET A 25 6.65 19.35 -8.38
C MET A 25 6.38 17.84 -8.35
N THR A 26 6.82 17.13 -7.31
CA THR A 26 6.65 15.68 -7.25
C THR A 26 6.55 15.18 -5.81
N LEU A 27 5.59 14.30 -5.56
CA LEU A 27 5.50 13.50 -4.33
C LEU A 27 5.61 12.02 -4.68
N SER A 28 6.56 11.32 -4.05
CA SER A 28 6.68 9.87 -4.14
C SER A 28 6.70 9.25 -2.75
N LEU A 29 5.80 8.31 -2.49
CA LEU A 29 5.81 7.52 -1.26
C LEU A 29 5.91 6.04 -1.63
N GLU A 30 6.88 5.36 -1.03
CA GLU A 30 7.09 3.95 -1.24
C GLU A 30 7.16 3.21 0.10
N ILE A 31 6.39 2.12 0.21
CA ILE A 31 6.47 1.18 1.31
C ILE A 31 7.01 -0.14 0.76
N ARG A 32 8.14 -0.60 1.29
CA ARG A 32 8.70 -1.92 0.98
C ARG A 32 8.66 -2.83 2.19
N VAL A 33 8.04 -3.98 2.00
CA VAL A 33 8.01 -5.07 2.96
C VAL A 33 8.66 -6.28 2.31
N SER A 34 9.72 -6.80 2.93
CA SER A 34 10.47 -7.94 2.40
C SER A 34 9.83 -9.27 2.82
N ASN A 35 10.25 -9.83 3.95
CA ASN A 35 9.77 -11.11 4.45
C ASN A 35 9.03 -10.91 5.77
N ILE A 36 7.81 -11.42 5.86
CA ILE A 36 7.04 -11.48 7.10
C ILE A 36 6.57 -12.93 7.30
N TYR A 37 6.70 -13.40 8.53
CA TYR A 37 6.32 -14.74 8.96
C TYR A 37 5.33 -14.63 10.13
N ASP A 38 4.27 -15.43 10.08
CA ASP A 38 3.29 -15.66 11.15
C ASP A 38 2.58 -14.41 11.74
N PRO A 39 2.20 -13.36 10.97
CA PRO A 39 1.41 -12.28 11.53
C PRO A 39 -0.07 -12.69 11.61
N LEU A 40 -0.75 -12.51 12.74
CA LEU A 40 -2.22 -12.65 12.71
C LEU A 40 -2.84 -11.57 11.81
N THR A 41 -2.29 -10.36 11.77
CA THR A 41 -2.77 -9.33 10.84
C THR A 41 -1.63 -8.46 10.33
N LEU A 42 -1.63 -8.19 9.03
CA LEU A 42 -0.73 -7.25 8.37
C LEU A 42 -1.55 -6.15 7.69
N SER A 43 -1.34 -4.89 8.09
CA SER A 43 -2.01 -3.73 7.51
C SER A 43 -1.01 -2.69 7.05
N LEU A 44 -1.06 -2.27 5.79
CA LEU A 44 -0.30 -1.13 5.27
C LEU A 44 -1.28 -0.10 4.74
N GLU A 45 -1.15 1.14 5.18
CA GLU A 45 -2.04 2.22 4.78
C GLU A 45 -1.27 3.48 4.39
N ILE A 46 -1.65 4.10 3.27
CA ILE A 46 -1.23 5.44 2.88
C ILE A 46 -2.47 6.32 2.79
N ARG A 47 -2.51 7.42 3.55
CA ARG A 47 -3.55 8.45 3.45
C ARG A 47 -2.96 9.77 3.01
N VAL A 48 -3.51 10.33 1.94
CA VAL A 48 -3.22 11.67 1.45
C VAL A 48 -4.51 12.48 1.46
N SER A 49 -4.52 13.64 2.12
CA SER A 49 -5.75 14.43 2.29
C SER A 49 -5.95 15.37 1.11
N ASN A 50 -5.30 16.54 1.09
CA ASN A 50 -5.45 17.49 -0.01
C ASN A 50 -4.10 17.77 -0.67
N ILE A 51 -4.11 17.80 -2.00
CA ILE A 51 -2.99 18.21 -2.82
C ILE A 51 -3.45 19.34 -3.73
N TYR A 52 -2.66 20.40 -3.81
CA TYR A 52 -2.84 21.52 -4.72
C TYR A 52 -1.56 21.72 -5.52
N ASP A 53 -1.69 22.04 -6.82
CA ASP A 53 -0.59 22.41 -7.70
C ASP A 53 0.56 21.38 -7.69
N LEU A 54 0.25 20.11 -7.98
CA LEU A 54 1.22 19.02 -8.00
C LEU A 54 1.43 18.49 -9.41
N LEU A 55 2.67 18.44 -9.92
CA LEU A 55 2.87 17.83 -11.24
C LEU A 55 2.69 16.31 -11.18
N THR A 56 3.26 15.64 -10.17
CA THR A 56 3.26 14.18 -10.13
C THR A 56 3.09 13.62 -8.72
N LEU A 57 2.15 12.69 -8.57
CA LEU A 57 1.98 11.86 -7.38
C LEU A 57 2.23 10.38 -7.73
N SER A 58 3.18 9.75 -7.05
CA SER A 58 3.43 8.32 -7.12
C SER A 58 3.32 7.69 -5.74
N LEU A 59 2.42 6.73 -5.56
CA LEU A 59 2.31 5.97 -4.32
C LEU A 59 2.48 4.49 -4.64
N GLU A 60 3.40 3.83 -3.93
CA GLU A 60 3.72 2.45 -4.18
C GLU A 60 3.83 1.63 -2.89
N ILE A 61 3.19 0.46 -2.89
CA ILE A 61 3.34 -0.56 -1.85
C ILE A 61 3.89 -1.82 -2.51
N ARG A 62 5.08 -2.27 -2.08
CA ARG A 62 5.68 -3.54 -2.49
C ARG A 62 5.80 -4.48 -1.32
N VAL A 63 5.25 -5.68 -1.48
CA VAL A 63 5.39 -6.79 -0.54
C VAL A 63 6.00 -7.99 -1.26
N SER A 64 7.13 -8.49 -0.79
CA SER A 64 7.82 -9.62 -1.42
C SER A 64 7.24 -10.96 -0.97
N ASN A 65 7.46 -11.37 0.27
CA ASN A 65 7.02 -12.67 0.79
C ASN A 65 6.23 -12.49 2.09
N ILE A 66 5.07 -13.14 2.16
CA ILE A 66 4.26 -13.23 3.39
C ILE A 66 3.90 -14.70 3.60
N CYS A 67 4.24 -15.23 4.76
CA CYS A 67 3.92 -16.60 5.15
C CYS A 67 3.00 -16.60 6.37
N ASP A 68 1.97 -17.44 6.31
CA ASP A 68 1.00 -17.69 7.38
C ASP A 68 0.25 -16.47 7.96
N PRO A 69 -0.10 -15.44 7.17
CA PRO A 69 -0.98 -14.38 7.65
C PRO A 69 -2.44 -14.84 7.79
N LEU A 70 -3.14 -14.51 8.87
CA LEU A 70 -4.61 -14.64 8.87
C LEU A 70 -5.24 -13.55 7.99
N THR A 71 -4.72 -12.33 8.02
CA THR A 71 -5.27 -11.20 7.25
C THR A 71 -4.18 -10.30 6.71
N LEU A 72 -4.27 -9.96 5.42
CA LEU A 72 -3.49 -8.92 4.76
C LEU A 72 -4.42 -7.82 4.24
N SER A 73 -4.19 -6.58 4.66
CA SER A 73 -4.88 -5.39 4.17
C SER A 73 -3.88 -4.37 3.66
N LEU A 74 -3.98 -3.99 2.39
CA LEU A 74 -3.18 -2.92 1.79
C LEU A 74 -4.11 -1.84 1.28
N GLU A 75 -3.90 -0.61 1.72
CA GLU A 75 -4.81 0.49 1.43
C GLU A 75 -4.08 1.77 1.04
N ILE A 76 -4.56 2.41 -0.03
CA ILE A 76 -4.18 3.76 -0.43
C ILE A 76 -5.45 4.61 -0.51
N ARG A 77 -5.51 5.69 0.27
CA ARG A 77 -6.58 6.69 0.21
C ARG A 77 -6.02 8.05 -0.18
N VAL A 78 -6.60 8.64 -1.21
CA VAL A 78 -6.36 10.02 -1.62
C VAL A 78 -7.70 10.76 -1.63
N SER A 79 -7.81 11.87 -0.89
CA SER A 79 -9.10 12.57 -0.76
C SER A 79 -9.32 13.53 -1.91
N ASN A 80 -8.61 14.66 -1.94
CA ASN A 80 -8.76 15.68 -2.97
C ASN A 80 -7.43 16.02 -3.63
N ILE A 81 -7.44 16.10 -4.96
CA ILE A 81 -6.31 16.57 -5.73
C ILE A 81 -6.78 17.64 -6.73
N TYR A 82 -6.11 18.79 -6.70
CA TYR A 82 -6.30 19.90 -7.62
C TYR A 82 -5.04 20.11 -8.45
N ASP A 83 -5.22 20.45 -9.72
CA ASP A 83 -4.13 20.80 -10.65
C ASP A 83 -3.02 19.73 -10.72
N LEU A 84 -3.42 18.47 -10.99
CA LEU A 84 -2.50 17.34 -11.08
C LEU A 84 -2.21 16.91 -12.51
N LEU A 85 -0.94 16.83 -12.91
CA LEU A 85 -0.61 16.27 -14.22
C LEU A 85 -0.67 14.74 -14.22
N THR A 86 -0.08 14.08 -13.22
CA THR A 86 0.06 12.62 -13.22
C THR A 86 -0.18 12.00 -11.84
N LEU A 87 -1.11 11.04 -11.78
CA LEU A 87 -1.32 10.15 -10.64
C LEU A 87 -0.91 8.72 -10.99
N SER A 88 -0.02 8.11 -10.21
CA SER A 88 0.29 6.68 -10.28
C SER A 88 0.15 6.05 -8.90
N LEU A 89 -0.74 5.06 -8.76
CA LEU A 89 -0.91 4.31 -7.53
C LEU A 89 -0.68 2.83 -7.81
N GLU A 90 0.16 2.21 -7.00
CA GLU A 90 0.62 0.85 -7.25
C GLU A 90 0.67 0.01 -5.97
N ILE A 91 0.14 -1.21 -6.08
CA ILE A 91 0.28 -2.26 -5.06
C ILE A 91 0.83 -3.52 -5.73
N ARG A 92 2.00 -3.98 -5.32
CA ARG A 92 2.60 -5.23 -5.76
C ARG A 92 2.78 -6.18 -4.58
N VAL A 93 2.27 -7.40 -4.72
CA VAL A 93 2.54 -8.52 -3.83
C VAL A 93 3.13 -9.67 -4.64
N SER A 94 4.31 -10.17 -4.26
CA SER A 94 4.99 -11.19 -5.04
C SER A 94 4.53 -12.60 -4.65
N ASN A 95 4.75 -13.01 -3.40
CA ASN A 95 4.39 -14.35 -2.93
C ASN A 95 3.62 -14.28 -1.61
N ILE A 96 2.52 -15.00 -1.57
CA ILE A 96 1.68 -15.20 -0.38
C ILE A 96 1.55 -16.70 -0.13
N TYR A 97 1.83 -17.14 1.09
CA TYR A 97 1.65 -18.51 1.53
C TYR A 97 0.63 -18.53 2.67
N ASP A 98 -0.36 -19.42 2.59
CA ASP A 98 -1.27 -19.75 3.70
C ASP A 98 -2.05 -18.55 4.26
N LEU A 99 -2.52 -17.68 3.36
CA LEU A 99 -3.35 -16.52 3.70
C LEU A 99 -4.84 -16.87 3.74
N LEU A 100 -5.51 -16.49 4.83
CA LEU A 100 -6.97 -16.62 4.91
C LEU A 100 -7.71 -15.47 4.20
N THR A 101 -7.30 -14.21 4.38
CA THR A 101 -8.02 -13.04 3.82
C THR A 101 -7.09 -11.98 3.23
N LEU A 102 -7.27 -11.67 1.94
CA LEU A 102 -6.60 -10.58 1.24
C LEU A 102 -7.56 -9.43 0.95
N SER A 103 -7.21 -8.20 1.35
CA SER A 103 -7.89 -6.97 0.94
C SER A 103 -6.87 -5.98 0.36
N LEU A 104 -7.15 -5.50 -0.86
CA LEU A 104 -6.36 -4.49 -1.55
C LEU A 104 -7.32 -3.38 -1.99
N GLU A 105 -7.17 -2.18 -1.43
CA GLU A 105 -8.03 -1.03 -1.75
C GLU A 105 -7.20 0.16 -2.21
N ILE A 106 -7.63 0.76 -3.31
CA ILE A 106 -7.20 2.10 -3.71
C ILE A 106 -8.45 2.96 -3.85
N ARG A 107 -8.49 4.06 -3.11
CA ARG A 107 -9.59 5.02 -3.13
C ARG A 107 -9.07 6.40 -3.46
N VAL A 108 -9.62 7.00 -4.50
CA VAL A 108 -9.44 8.42 -4.82
C VAL A 108 -10.80 9.07 -4.88
N SER A 109 -11.03 10.12 -4.08
CA SER A 109 -12.38 10.70 -3.96
C SER A 109 -12.65 11.78 -5.02
N ASN A 110 -11.77 12.78 -5.14
CA ASN A 110 -11.89 13.84 -6.12
C ASN A 110 -10.54 14.14 -6.79
N ILE A 111 -10.52 14.21 -8.12
CA ILE A 111 -9.38 14.66 -8.92
C ILE A 111 -9.88 15.69 -9.92
N TYR A 112 -9.23 16.85 -9.93
CA TYR A 112 -9.49 17.92 -10.88
C TYR A 112 -8.31 18.04 -11.85
N ASP A 113 -8.66 18.16 -13.14
CA ASP A 113 -7.75 18.37 -14.26
C ASP A 113 -6.58 17.37 -14.41
N PRO A 114 -6.79 16.04 -14.23
CA PRO A 114 -5.73 15.06 -14.47
C PRO A 114 -5.40 14.92 -15.95
N LEU A 115 -4.12 15.01 -16.30
CA LEU A 115 -3.66 14.55 -17.63
C LEU A 115 -3.53 13.03 -17.68
N THR A 116 -3.08 12.40 -16.59
CA THR A 116 -2.87 10.94 -16.56
C THR A 116 -3.20 10.37 -15.18
N LEU A 117 -3.93 9.25 -15.19
CA LEU A 117 -4.22 8.43 -14.02
C LEU A 117 -3.84 6.97 -14.32
N SER A 118 -3.02 6.39 -13.45
CA SER A 118 -2.65 4.98 -13.48
C SER A 118 -2.90 4.34 -12.13
N LEU A 119 -3.49 3.14 -12.17
CA LEU A 119 -3.77 2.32 -11.01
C LEU A 119 -3.33 0.90 -11.35
N GLU A 120 -2.35 0.36 -10.62
CA GLU A 120 -1.91 -1.02 -10.78
C GLU A 120 -2.03 -1.78 -9.45
N ILE A 121 -2.72 -2.93 -9.50
CA ILE A 121 -2.69 -3.91 -8.42
C ILE A 121 -2.22 -5.22 -9.02
N ARG A 122 -1.13 -5.75 -8.48
CA ARG A 122 -0.52 -7.00 -8.94
C ARG A 122 -0.28 -7.94 -7.78
N VAL A 123 -0.83 -9.15 -7.88
CA VAL A 123 -0.48 -10.29 -7.03
C VAL A 123 0.08 -11.37 -7.93
N SER A 124 1.31 -11.82 -7.68
CA SER A 124 1.99 -12.75 -8.61
C SER A 124 1.71 -14.21 -8.26
N ASN A 125 1.96 -14.64 -7.02
CA ASN A 125 1.76 -16.01 -6.59
C ASN A 125 1.01 -16.08 -5.26
N ILE A 126 0.03 -16.97 -5.18
CA ILE A 126 -0.67 -17.36 -3.95
C ILE A 126 -0.57 -18.88 -3.82
N TYR A 127 -0.03 -19.35 -2.70
CA TYR A 127 0.13 -20.75 -2.36
C TYR A 127 -0.78 -21.10 -1.19
N TYR A 128 -1.49 -22.21 -1.31
CA TYR A 128 -2.29 -22.80 -0.24
C TYR A 128 -1.70 -24.17 0.11
N VAL A 129 -1.34 -24.40 1.36
CA VAL A 129 -1.00 -25.72 1.86
C VAL A 129 -2.30 -26.41 2.29
N ALA A 130 -2.73 -27.40 1.52
CA ALA A 130 -3.76 -28.33 1.97
C ALA A 130 -3.16 -29.21 3.07
N ASN A 131 -3.59 -29.00 4.32
CA ASN A 131 -3.31 -29.94 5.39
C ASN A 131 -3.98 -31.29 5.04
N VAL A 132 -3.16 -32.31 4.72
CA VAL A 132 -3.55 -33.71 4.54
C VAL A 132 -3.47 -34.43 5.88
#